data_AF-A0AA48GPY8-F1
#
_entry.id   AF-A0AA48GPY8-F1
#
_cell.length_a   1.000
_cell.length_b   1.000
_cell.length_c   1.000
_cell.angle_alpha   90.00
_cell.angle_beta   90.00
_cell.angle_gamma   90.00
#
_symmetry.space_group_name_H-M   'P 1'
#
loop_
_entity.id
_entity.type
_entity.pdbx_description
1 polymer ?
#
loop_
_entity_poly.entity_id
_entity_poly.type
_entity_poly.pdbx_seq_one_letter_code
_entity_poly.pdbx_strand_id
1 'polypeptide(L)'
;MNMSWVHPRQASPHRPRAANASRRPRWFRLVRTRVLQVAALIGFWRVGEWIVKRTGAPIPGAILGLFIVLALLLSGLLPVRTIQLGSKWLMSEMLLFFLPPMLALLNYPQFLGVLGLKLLLAIALGILVVMVTTAFTIEFCVWAGRSRRAHASK
;
A
#
# COMPACT_ATOMS: atom_id res chain seq x y z
N MET A 1 9.14 39.31 -46.96
CA MET A 1 8.77 38.16 -46.12
C MET A 1 9.31 38.42 -44.72
N ASN A 2 8.47 38.27 -43.70
CA ASN A 2 8.73 38.55 -42.28
C ASN A 2 8.69 40.04 -41.84
N MET A 3 7.59 40.44 -41.20
CA MET A 3 7.65 41.25 -39.98
C MET A 3 6.31 41.30 -39.23
N SER A 4 6.44 41.22 -37.90
CA SER A 4 5.65 41.88 -36.86
C SER A 4 4.18 41.53 -36.61
N TRP A 5 3.90 40.30 -36.17
CA TRP A 5 2.78 40.05 -35.25
C TRP A 5 3.26 39.28 -34.01
N VAL A 6 4.11 39.91 -33.23
CA VAL A 6 4.33 39.55 -31.81
C VAL A 6 3.43 40.47 -31.00
N HIS A 7 2.32 39.94 -30.50
CA HIS A 7 1.52 40.63 -29.49
C HIS A 7 2.16 40.42 -28.10
N PRO A 8 2.61 41.49 -27.41
CA PRO A 8 2.88 41.44 -25.99
C PRO A 8 1.56 41.69 -25.24
N ARG A 9 0.88 40.63 -24.79
CA ARG A 9 -0.16 40.79 -23.77
C ARG A 9 0.46 40.65 -22.38
N GLN A 10 0.56 41.81 -21.77
CA GLN A 10 1.09 42.13 -20.46
C GLN A 10 0.36 41.38 -19.33
N ALA A 11 1.17 41.03 -18.34
CA ALA A 11 0.90 40.97 -16.90
C ALA A 11 -0.55 41.15 -16.45
N SER A 12 -1.09 40.10 -15.83
CA SER A 12 -2.13 40.26 -14.82
C SER A 12 -1.48 40.26 -13.43
N PRO A 13 -1.78 41.24 -12.55
CA PRO A 13 -1.12 41.42 -11.27
C PRO A 13 -1.61 40.43 -10.21
N HIS A 14 -0.69 40.18 -9.27
CA HIS A 14 -0.80 39.50 -7.99
C HIS A 14 -2.21 39.31 -7.41
N ARG A 15 -2.58 38.04 -7.17
CA ARG A 15 -3.33 37.68 -5.96
C ARG A 15 -2.36 37.06 -4.95
N PRO A 16 -1.92 37.79 -3.91
CA PRO A 16 -1.38 37.14 -2.73
C PRO A 16 -2.57 36.51 -2.00
N ARG A 17 -2.87 35.25 -2.30
CA ARG A 17 -3.85 34.50 -1.50
C ARG A 17 -3.14 34.15 -0.19
N ALA A 18 -3.28 35.07 0.75
CA ALA A 18 -2.92 34.90 2.14
C ALA A 18 -3.38 33.54 2.67
N ALA A 19 -2.49 32.95 3.45
CA ALA A 19 -2.85 32.24 4.66
C ALA A 19 -3.87 31.09 4.50
N ASN A 20 -3.54 30.10 3.68
CA ASN A 20 -3.75 28.73 4.16
C ASN A 20 -2.43 28.25 4.78
N ALA A 21 -2.10 28.84 5.93
CA ALA A 21 -1.20 28.22 6.89
C ALA A 21 -1.94 26.98 7.42
N SER A 22 -1.97 25.95 6.57
CA SER A 22 -2.37 24.61 6.92
C SER A 22 -1.73 24.34 8.26
N ARG A 23 -2.57 24.09 9.26
CA ARG A 23 -2.18 23.66 10.60
C ARG A 23 -1.43 22.35 10.45
N ARG A 24 -0.17 22.40 10.01
CA ARG A 24 0.71 21.25 9.89
C ARG A 24 0.98 20.82 11.32
N PRO A 25 0.43 19.68 11.76
CA PRO A 25 0.57 19.32 13.15
C PRO A 25 2.06 19.05 13.44
N ARG A 26 2.59 19.68 14.50
CA ARG A 26 4.03 19.77 14.82
C ARG A 26 4.71 18.40 15.00
N TRP A 27 3.95 17.32 15.21
CA TRP A 27 4.46 15.94 15.28
C TRP A 27 5.15 15.49 13.98
N PHE A 28 4.86 16.13 12.84
CA PHE A 28 5.52 15.90 11.54
C PHE A 28 7.04 16.05 11.57
N ARG A 29 7.58 16.85 12.50
CA ARG A 29 9.04 17.05 12.62
C ARG A 29 9.74 15.89 13.34
N LEU A 30 9.02 15.12 14.17
CA LEU A 30 9.60 14.03 14.95
C LEU A 30 9.91 12.80 14.10
N VAL A 31 9.15 12.54 13.02
CA VAL A 31 9.24 11.32 12.21
C VAL A 31 10.37 11.31 11.15
N ARG A 32 11.44 12.08 11.39
CA ARG A 32 12.54 12.31 10.45
C ARG A 32 13.54 11.15 10.36
N THR A 33 13.64 10.32 11.39
CA THR A 33 14.59 9.20 11.41
C THR A 33 13.93 7.91 10.90
N ARG A 34 14.65 7.16 10.04
CA ARG A 34 14.20 5.87 9.46
C ARG A 34 13.72 4.91 10.56
N VAL A 35 14.42 4.89 11.69
CA VAL A 35 14.10 4.08 12.87
C VAL A 35 12.76 4.46 13.49
N LEU A 36 12.43 5.76 13.60
CA LEU A 36 11.16 6.17 14.19
C LEU A 36 9.96 5.85 13.28
N GLN A 37 10.16 5.84 11.97
CA GLN A 37 9.13 5.44 11.01
C GLN A 37 8.84 3.94 11.11
N VAL A 38 9.88 3.11 11.25
CA VAL A 38 9.72 1.68 11.52
C VAL A 38 9.07 1.44 12.87
N ALA A 39 9.48 2.17 13.92
CA ALA A 39 8.85 2.10 15.23
C ALA A 39 7.37 2.49 15.20
N ALA A 40 7.00 3.49 14.41
CA ALA A 40 5.60 3.87 14.20
C ALA A 40 4.80 2.75 13.51
N LEU A 41 5.35 2.11 12.47
CA LEU A 41 4.75 0.93 11.82
C LEU A 41 4.53 -0.23 12.81
N ILE A 42 5.51 -0.51 13.67
CA ILE A 42 5.41 -1.50 14.74
C ILE A 42 4.32 -1.11 15.75
N GLY A 43 4.23 0.18 16.09
CA GLY A 43 3.17 0.70 16.96
C GLY A 43 1.77 0.47 16.39
N PHE A 44 1.55 0.75 15.10
CA PHE A 44 0.28 0.47 14.44
C PHE A 44 -0.04 -1.03 14.39
N TRP A 45 0.97 -1.88 14.13
CA TRP A 45 0.80 -3.33 14.20
C TRP A 45 0.40 -3.80 15.61
N ARG A 46 1.04 -3.27 16.66
CA ARG A 46 0.71 -3.56 18.06
C ARG A 46 -0.72 -3.17 18.41
N VAL A 47 -1.18 -2.00 17.95
CA VAL A 47 -2.57 -1.56 18.12
C VAL A 47 -3.53 -2.50 17.39
N GLY A 48 -3.22 -2.86 16.14
CA GLY A 48 -3.99 -3.82 15.36
C GLY A 48 -4.12 -5.17 16.04
N GLU A 49 -3.03 -5.71 16.59
CA GLU A 49 -3.06 -6.93 17.38
C GLU A 49 -3.87 -6.80 18.66
N TRP A 50 -3.73 -5.69 19.38
CA TRP A 50 -4.48 -5.47 20.62
C TRP A 50 -5.98 -5.44 20.35
N ILE A 51 -6.39 -4.82 19.24
CA ILE A 51 -7.77 -4.82 18.76
C ILE A 51 -8.20 -6.25 18.41
N VAL A 52 -7.47 -6.96 17.55
CA VAL A 52 -7.81 -8.35 17.17
C VAL A 52 -8.01 -9.25 18.40
N LYS A 53 -7.11 -9.16 19.40
CA LYS A 53 -7.19 -9.94 20.64
C LYS A 53 -8.43 -9.60 21.47
N ARG A 54 -8.87 -8.34 21.45
CA ARG A 54 -10.10 -7.88 22.13
C ARG A 54 -11.37 -8.33 21.39
N THR A 55 -11.37 -8.26 20.06
CA THR A 55 -12.55 -8.60 19.25
C THR A 55 -12.66 -10.09 18.92
N GLY A 56 -11.61 -10.89 19.19
CA GLY A 56 -11.58 -12.32 18.86
C GLY A 56 -11.62 -12.62 17.36
N ALA A 57 -11.31 -11.64 16.52
CA ALA A 57 -11.43 -11.79 15.06
C ALA A 57 -10.37 -12.78 14.53
N PRO A 58 -10.73 -13.71 13.61
CA PRO A 58 -9.80 -14.68 13.01
C PRO A 58 -8.92 -14.03 11.92
N ILE A 59 -8.42 -12.82 12.16
CA ILE A 59 -7.66 -12.03 11.19
C ILE A 59 -6.31 -11.66 11.81
N PRO A 60 -5.19 -11.82 11.09
CA PRO A 60 -3.90 -11.32 11.52
C PRO A 60 -3.95 -9.83 11.89
N GLY A 61 -3.43 -9.46 13.07
CA GLY A 61 -3.36 -8.06 13.52
C GLY A 61 -2.60 -7.13 12.57
N ALA A 62 -1.72 -7.68 11.73
CA ALA A 62 -1.05 -6.95 10.65
C ALA A 62 -2.02 -6.37 9.61
N ILE A 63 -3.06 -7.13 9.23
CA ILE A 63 -4.07 -6.66 8.27
C ILE A 63 -4.88 -5.51 8.89
N LEU A 64 -5.24 -5.64 10.17
CA LEU A 64 -5.95 -4.58 10.89
C LEU A 64 -5.07 -3.32 11.05
N GLY A 65 -3.79 -3.50 11.35
CA GLY A 65 -2.79 -2.42 11.34
C GLY A 65 -2.69 -1.71 9.98
N LEU A 66 -2.73 -2.46 8.88
CA LEU A 66 -2.77 -1.90 7.52
C LEU A 66 -4.02 -1.02 7.31
N PHE A 67 -5.20 -1.49 7.70
CA PHE A 67 -6.44 -0.70 7.59
C PHE A 67 -6.39 0.58 8.44
N ILE A 68 -5.82 0.53 9.64
CA ILE A 68 -5.66 1.70 10.50
C ILE A 68 -4.75 2.73 9.83
N VAL A 69 -3.59 2.29 9.31
CA VAL A 69 -2.67 3.18 8.59
C VAL A 69 -3.33 3.75 7.35
N LEU A 70 -4.08 2.93 6.61
CA LEU A 70 -4.84 3.35 5.42
C LEU A 70 -5.87 4.42 5.77
N ALA A 71 -6.66 4.25 6.83
CA ALA A 71 -7.62 5.25 7.30
C ALA A 71 -6.93 6.56 7.71
N LEU A 72 -5.76 6.47 8.34
CA LEU A 72 -4.93 7.63 8.68
C LEU A 72 -4.35 8.34 7.45
N LEU A 73 -4.07 7.60 6.39
CA LEU A 73 -3.61 8.13 5.11
C LEU A 73 -4.74 8.82 4.36
N LEU A 74 -5.93 8.22 4.34
CA LEU A 74 -7.14 8.77 3.72
C LEU A 74 -7.63 10.04 4.41
N SER A 75 -7.53 10.10 5.74
CA SER A 75 -7.87 11.30 6.52
C SER A 75 -6.86 12.44 6.38
N GLY A 76 -5.75 12.24 5.66
CA GLY A 76 -4.73 13.26 5.41
C GLY A 76 -3.92 13.66 6.63
N LEU A 77 -4.12 12.98 7.77
CA LEU A 77 -3.33 13.18 8.98
C LEU A 77 -1.89 12.72 8.74
N LEU A 78 -1.71 11.59 8.04
CA LEU A 78 -0.39 10.99 7.86
C LEU A 78 0.19 11.27 6.45
N PRO A 79 1.37 11.92 6.32
CA PRO A 79 1.99 12.18 5.03
C PRO A 79 2.64 10.92 4.49
N VAL A 80 2.34 10.57 3.24
CA VAL A 80 2.90 9.38 2.57
C VAL A 80 4.43 9.37 2.58
N ARG A 81 5.06 10.56 2.48
CA ARG A 81 6.53 10.72 2.51
C ARG A 81 7.19 10.19 3.79
N THR A 82 6.46 10.18 4.90
CA THR A 82 6.97 9.70 6.19
C THR A 82 6.99 8.18 6.27
N ILE A 83 6.04 7.47 5.69
CA ILE A 83 6.11 5.99 5.68
C ILE A 83 7.12 5.50 4.62
N GLN A 84 7.23 6.22 3.49
CA GLN A 84 8.07 5.81 2.36
C GLN A 84 9.54 5.53 2.71
N LEU A 85 10.16 6.34 3.58
CA LEU A 85 11.58 6.18 3.92
C LEU A 85 11.82 4.92 4.78
N GLY A 86 10.98 4.66 5.78
CA GLY A 86 11.04 3.47 6.64
C GLY A 86 10.66 2.20 5.88
N SER A 87 9.61 2.25 5.06
CA SER A 87 9.22 1.13 4.21
C SER A 87 10.29 0.78 3.17
N LYS A 88 10.93 1.77 2.54
CA LYS A 88 12.04 1.52 1.59
C LYS A 88 13.20 0.80 2.26
N TRP A 89 13.53 1.18 3.49
CA TRP A 89 14.59 0.51 4.24
C TRP A 89 14.19 -0.93 4.60
N LEU A 90 12.96 -1.14 5.09
CA LEU A 90 12.46 -2.49 5.37
C LEU A 90 12.47 -3.35 4.11
N MET A 91 12.05 -2.77 2.97
CA MET A 91 12.02 -3.44 1.67
C MET A 91 13.43 -3.82 1.17
N SER A 92 14.43 -2.97 1.43
CA SER A 92 15.84 -3.24 1.12
C SER A 92 16.39 -4.44 1.88
N GLU A 93 15.94 -4.62 3.13
CA GLU A 93 16.39 -5.71 4.01
C GLU A 93 15.40 -6.90 4.03
N MET A 94 14.49 -7.00 3.05
CA MET A 94 13.51 -8.09 3.00
C MET A 94 14.18 -9.46 3.06
N LEU A 95 15.33 -9.64 2.40
CA LEU A 95 16.10 -10.88 2.48
C LEU A 95 16.52 -11.20 3.92
N LEU A 96 16.93 -10.21 4.72
CA LEU A 96 17.30 -10.41 6.12
C LEU A 96 16.09 -10.78 7.00
N PHE A 97 14.88 -10.36 6.64
CA PHE A 97 13.65 -10.78 7.34
C PHE A 97 13.12 -12.14 6.87
N PHE A 98 13.40 -12.54 5.63
CA PHE A 98 12.97 -13.83 5.07
C PHE A 98 13.96 -14.96 5.32
N LEU A 99 15.25 -14.67 5.37
CA LEU A 99 16.31 -15.66 5.53
C LEU A 99 16.22 -16.43 6.86
N PRO A 100 16.04 -15.79 8.04
CA PRO A 100 15.98 -16.53 9.31
C PRO A 100 14.79 -17.50 9.38
N PRO A 101 13.55 -17.10 9.02
CA PRO A 101 12.43 -18.03 8.92
C PRO A 101 12.67 -19.15 7.90
N MET A 102 13.21 -18.84 6.72
CA MET A 102 13.54 -19.85 5.70
C MET A 102 14.53 -20.90 6.22
N LEU A 103 15.63 -20.47 6.84
CA LEU A 103 16.63 -21.38 7.40
C LEU A 103 16.06 -22.24 8.52
N ALA A 104 15.19 -21.68 9.36
CA ALA A 104 14.48 -22.45 10.38
C ALA A 104 13.62 -23.55 9.74
N LEU A 105 12.93 -23.25 8.63
CA LEU A 105 12.13 -24.24 7.90
C LEU A 105 12.97 -25.35 7.26
N LEU A 106 14.15 -25.02 6.70
CA LEU A 106 15.04 -26.01 6.07
C LEU A 106 15.64 -27.02 7.06
N ASN A 107 15.76 -26.66 8.34
CA ASN A 107 16.23 -27.57 9.39
C ASN A 107 15.23 -28.69 9.73
N TYR A 108 14.01 -28.66 9.17
CA TYR A 108 13.03 -29.72 9.33
C TYR A 108 12.96 -30.61 8.07
N PRO A 109 13.74 -31.70 7.98
CA PRO A 109 13.78 -32.56 6.78
C PRO A 109 12.42 -33.21 6.45
N GLN A 110 11.53 -33.32 7.44
CA GLN A 110 10.14 -33.77 7.27
C GLN A 110 9.31 -32.80 6.40
N PHE A 111 9.61 -31.50 6.46
CA PHE A 111 8.99 -30.48 5.61
C PHE A 111 9.55 -30.46 4.18
N LEU A 112 10.75 -31.00 3.94
CA LEU A 112 11.40 -31.00 2.61
C LEU A 112 11.10 -32.24 1.76
N GLY A 113 10.53 -33.30 2.36
CA GLY A 113 10.07 -34.49 1.64
C GLY A 113 8.65 -34.33 1.07
N VAL A 114 7.76 -35.23 1.44
CA VAL A 114 6.37 -35.27 0.93
C VAL A 114 5.56 -34.03 1.30
N LEU A 115 5.79 -33.47 2.50
CA LEU A 115 5.07 -32.29 2.96
C LEU A 115 5.45 -31.03 2.15
N GLY A 116 6.71 -30.92 1.74
CA GLY A 116 7.22 -29.83 0.91
C GLY A 116 6.66 -29.88 -0.49
N LEU A 117 6.54 -31.07 -1.07
CA LEU A 117 5.87 -31.26 -2.36
C LEU A 117 4.39 -30.88 -2.28
N LYS A 118 3.69 -31.29 -1.21
CA LYS A 118 2.29 -30.87 -0.97
C LYS A 118 2.17 -29.35 -0.84
N LEU A 119 3.10 -28.70 -0.14
CA LEU A 119 3.12 -27.25 0.03
C LEU A 119 3.39 -26.53 -1.30
N LEU A 120 4.36 -27.01 -2.08
CA LEU A 120 4.67 -26.49 -3.42
C LEU A 120 3.44 -26.57 -4.33
N LEU A 121 2.78 -27.73 -4.34
CA LEU A 121 1.57 -27.94 -5.15
C LEU A 121 0.44 -27.03 -4.69
N ALA A 122 0.23 -26.88 -3.36
CA ALA A 122 -0.79 -26.01 -2.80
C ALA A 122 -0.54 -24.52 -3.13
N ILE A 123 0.71 -24.06 -3.08
CA ILE A 123 1.08 -22.69 -3.46
C ILE A 123 0.87 -22.48 -4.95
N ALA A 124 1.35 -23.40 -5.79
CA ALA A 124 1.20 -23.31 -7.24
C ALA A 124 -0.27 -23.29 -7.66
N LEU A 125 -1.09 -24.20 -7.10
CA LEU A 125 -2.54 -24.23 -7.32
C LEU A 125 -3.21 -22.96 -6.80
N GLY A 126 -2.83 -22.48 -5.61
CA GLY A 126 -3.36 -21.24 -5.03
C GLY A 126 -3.11 -20.04 -5.93
N ILE A 127 -1.88 -19.89 -6.46
CA ILE A 127 -1.53 -18.82 -7.39
C ILE A 127 -2.33 -18.96 -8.69
N LEU A 128 -2.44 -20.18 -9.25
CA LEU A 128 -3.17 -20.43 -10.47
C LEU A 128 -4.67 -20.11 -10.32
N VAL A 129 -5.29 -20.53 -9.23
CA VAL A 129 -6.69 -20.22 -8.91
C VAL A 129 -6.87 -18.72 -8.77
N VAL A 130 -6.03 -18.03 -8.00
CA VAL A 130 -6.11 -16.56 -7.85
C VAL A 130 -5.99 -15.86 -9.20
N MET A 131 -5.06 -16.28 -10.06
CA MET A 131 -4.88 -15.70 -11.39
C MET A 131 -6.11 -15.92 -12.28
N VAL A 132 -6.65 -17.15 -12.32
CA VAL A 132 -7.85 -17.48 -13.09
C VAL A 132 -9.07 -16.72 -12.58
N THR A 133 -9.29 -16.67 -11.27
CA THR A 133 -10.41 -15.92 -10.67
C THR A 133 -10.31 -14.44 -10.97
N THR A 134 -9.10 -13.86 -10.89
CA THR A 134 -8.88 -12.44 -11.20
C THR A 134 -9.14 -12.17 -12.68
N ALA A 135 -8.63 -13.02 -13.59
CA ALA A 135 -8.86 -12.90 -15.03
C ALA A 135 -10.36 -12.98 -15.36
N PHE A 136 -11.06 -13.98 -14.82
CA PHE A 136 -12.49 -14.18 -15.05
C PHE A 136 -13.34 -13.02 -14.51
N THR A 137 -13.00 -12.51 -13.31
CA THR A 137 -13.69 -11.36 -12.71
C THR A 137 -13.55 -10.11 -13.59
N ILE A 138 -12.34 -9.87 -14.11
CA ILE A 138 -12.08 -8.73 -15.00
C ILE A 138 -12.84 -8.90 -16.31
N GLU A 139 -12.78 -10.09 -16.93
CA GLU A 139 -13.48 -10.38 -18.18
C GLU A 139 -15.00 -10.20 -18.04
N PHE A 140 -15.58 -10.72 -16.96
CA PHE A 140 -16.99 -10.54 -16.63
C PHE A 140 -17.35 -9.06 -16.44
N CYS A 141 -16.53 -8.31 -15.69
CA CYS A 141 -16.77 -6.89 -15.44
C CYS A 141 -16.68 -6.04 -16.72
N VAL A 142 -15.73 -6.36 -17.61
CA VAL A 142 -15.57 -5.70 -18.92
C VAL A 142 -16.74 -6.03 -19.83
N TRP A 143 -17.16 -7.29 -19.87
CA TRP A 143 -18.33 -7.73 -20.63
C TRP A 143 -19.61 -7.02 -20.15
N ALA A 144 -19.87 -6.99 -18.85
CA ALA A 144 -21.02 -6.31 -18.26
C ALA A 144 -20.99 -4.78 -18.47
N GLY A 145 -19.81 -4.17 -18.47
CA GLY A 145 -19.63 -2.73 -18.73
C GLY A 145 -19.83 -2.36 -20.20
N ARG A 146 -19.55 -3.27 -21.13
CA ARG A 146 -19.74 -3.03 -22.58
C ARG A 146 -21.22 -2.95 -22.95
N SER A 147 -22.10 -3.68 -22.25
CA SER A 147 -23.56 -3.62 -22.44
C SER A 147 -24.20 -2.28 -22.04
N ARG A 148 -23.57 -1.48 -21.16
CA ARG A 148 -24.11 -0.16 -20.76
C ARG A 148 -23.84 0.96 -21.77
N ARG A 149 -22.85 0.82 -22.66
CA ARG A 149 -22.50 1.85 -23.65
C ARG A 149 -23.40 1.82 -24.90
N ALA A 150 -24.09 0.71 -25.16
CA ALA A 150 -25.03 0.59 -26.28
C ALA A 150 -26.36 1.32 -26.06
N HIS A 151 -26.74 1.61 -24.80
CA HIS A 151 -27.99 2.29 -24.45
C HIS A 151 -27.86 3.80 -24.22
N ALA A 152 -26.65 4.36 -24.24
CA ALA A 152 -26.42 5.82 -24.10
C ALA A 152 -26.29 6.54 -25.46
N SER A 153 -26.53 5.84 -26.57
CA SER A 153 -26.49 6.36 -27.94
C SER A 153 -27.82 6.13 -28.69
N LYS A 154 -28.94 6.23 -27.97
CA LYS A 154 -30.29 6.44 -28.49
C LYS A 154 -30.94 7.54 -27.67
#